data_AF-V7IAF1-F1
#
_entry.id   AF-V7IAF1-F1
#
_cell.length_a   1.000
_cell.length_b   1.000
_cell.length_c   1.000
_cell.angle_alpha   90.00
_cell.angle_beta   90.00
_cell.angle_gamma   90.00
#
_symmetry.space_group_name_H-M   'P 1'
#
loop_
_entity.id
_entity.type
_entity.pdbx_description
1 polymer ?
#
loop_
_entity_poly.entity_id
_entity_poly.type
_entity_poly.pdbx_seq_one_letter_code
_entity_poly.pdbx_strand_id
1 'polypeptide(L)'
;MELEKKNILLEERQTAYIREEDEWMKDMLIPMGFDPLYGEEPDGIPYPESEDPLKWWDWSRRTLARRWLMKESLSDAGGIYKTWYLMKFICQELDNTWARGYGRYLADMREGRDLVDANYFKAEIEKVLRKPSDFARIDGSLWKHYSHFRKWTGLSLERISLPGTERSSERLVEELRLMEDKALEHGIFFGTTPVIVRPKE
;
A
#
# COMPACT_ATOMS: atom_id res chain seq x y z
N MET A 1 24.87 -2.55 6.90
CA MET A 1 24.72 -2.04 5.51
C MET A 1 23.37 -2.35 4.84
N GLU A 2 23.01 -3.60 4.51
CA GLU A 2 21.69 -3.93 3.89
C GLU A 2 20.50 -3.71 4.85
N LEU A 3 20.73 -3.99 6.15
CA LEU A 3 19.73 -3.78 7.21
C LEU A 3 19.56 -2.30 7.57
N GLU A 4 20.64 -1.52 7.58
CA GLU A 4 20.60 -0.05 7.77
C GLU A 4 19.88 0.66 6.62
N LYS A 5 20.09 0.23 5.37
CA LYS A 5 19.34 0.79 4.22
C LYS A 5 17.83 0.49 4.30
N LYS A 6 17.46 -0.65 4.90
CA LYS A 6 16.05 -1.02 5.16
C LYS A 6 15.44 -0.23 6.32
N ASN A 7 16.23 0.08 7.35
CA ASN A 7 15.80 0.91 8.48
C ASN A 7 15.67 2.40 8.12
N ILE A 8 16.56 2.94 7.28
CA ILE A 8 16.45 4.33 6.79
C ILE A 8 15.17 4.54 5.98
N LEU A 9 14.76 3.54 5.17
CA LEU A 9 13.46 3.56 4.46
C LEU A 9 12.25 3.48 5.39
N LEU A 10 12.44 3.02 6.63
CA LEU A 10 11.40 2.91 7.66
C LEU A 10 11.29 4.19 8.50
N GLU A 11 12.42 4.86 8.76
CA GLU A 11 12.44 6.19 9.37
C GLU A 11 11.90 7.26 8.41
N GLU A 12 12.21 7.18 7.11
CA GLU A 12 11.60 8.03 6.08
C GLU A 12 10.09 7.77 5.91
N ARG A 13 9.59 6.60 6.33
CA ARG A 13 8.16 6.26 6.38
C ARG A 13 7.43 6.92 7.55
N GLN A 14 8.11 7.34 8.61
CA GLN A 14 7.50 8.03 9.75
C GLN A 14 7.26 9.52 9.50
N THR A 15 7.78 10.09 8.40
CA THR A 15 7.64 11.52 8.09
C THR A 15 6.82 11.79 6.83
N ALA A 16 5.71 11.09 6.63
CA ALA A 16 4.66 11.56 5.71
C ALA A 16 3.73 12.54 6.46
N TYR A 17 4.25 13.74 6.76
CA TYR A 17 3.51 14.83 7.38
C TYR A 17 2.46 15.38 6.41
N ILE A 18 1.18 15.25 6.77
CA ILE A 18 0.10 16.02 6.16
C ILE A 18 0.07 17.38 6.89
N ARG A 19 0.19 18.48 6.12
CA ARG A 19 -0.02 19.85 6.60
C ARG A 19 -1.47 20.05 7.04
N GLU A 20 -1.64 20.86 8.09
CA GLU A 20 -2.81 21.25 8.89
C GLU A 20 -4.10 21.73 8.18
N GLU A 21 -4.51 21.17 7.04
CA GLU A 21 -5.81 21.50 6.42
C GLU A 21 -6.65 20.24 6.16
N ASP A 22 -7.17 19.61 7.22
CA ASP A 22 -8.15 18.50 7.13
C ASP A 22 -8.85 18.27 8.50
N GLU A 23 -9.63 19.25 8.98
CA GLU A 23 -10.43 19.08 10.21
C GLU A 23 -11.79 18.37 9.99
N TRP A 24 -12.32 18.33 8.76
CA TRP A 24 -13.65 17.74 8.48
C TRP A 24 -13.62 16.22 8.24
N MET A 25 -12.44 15.62 8.05
CA MET A 25 -12.25 14.15 8.05
C MET A 25 -12.36 13.54 9.46
N LYS A 26 -12.50 14.37 10.51
CA LYS A 26 -12.37 13.99 11.92
C LYS A 26 -13.68 13.64 12.66
N ASP A 27 -14.85 13.64 12.02
CA ASP A 27 -16.09 13.23 12.73
C ASP A 27 -16.67 11.89 12.25
N MET A 28 -16.21 11.33 11.12
CA MET A 28 -16.76 10.05 10.62
C MET A 28 -15.81 9.09 9.87
N LEU A 29 -14.53 9.42 9.63
CA LEU A 29 -13.45 8.40 9.64
C LEU A 29 -13.11 7.96 11.08
N ILE A 30 -13.83 8.53 12.05
CA ILE A 30 -13.49 8.51 13.48
C ILE A 30 -14.29 7.48 14.27
N PRO A 31 -15.53 7.13 13.89
CA PRO A 31 -16.16 5.93 14.44
C PRO A 31 -16.27 4.73 13.49
N MET A 32 -16.14 4.86 12.15
CA MET A 32 -15.80 3.76 11.19
C MET A 32 -15.93 4.05 9.67
N GLY A 33 -16.58 5.12 9.18
CA GLY A 33 -16.88 5.23 7.74
C GLY A 33 -17.21 6.64 7.21
N PHE A 34 -16.32 7.14 6.34
CA PHE A 34 -16.52 7.98 5.15
C PHE A 34 -17.58 9.11 5.12
N ASP A 35 -17.18 10.31 4.65
CA ASP A 35 -18.11 11.37 4.17
C ASP A 35 -18.06 11.49 2.62
N PRO A 36 -19.16 11.23 1.90
CA PRO A 36 -19.23 11.17 0.43
C PRO A 36 -19.73 12.46 -0.26
N LEU A 37 -19.72 13.64 0.38
CA LEU A 37 -20.39 14.84 -0.16
C LEU A 37 -19.72 15.59 -1.33
N TYR A 38 -18.85 14.94 -2.11
CA TYR A 38 -18.31 15.55 -3.34
C TYR A 38 -18.49 14.61 -4.53
N GLY A 39 -19.37 15.02 -5.45
CA GLY A 39 -19.75 14.34 -6.70
C GLY A 39 -18.65 14.29 -7.77
N GLU A 40 -17.38 14.26 -7.37
CA GLU A 40 -16.23 13.91 -8.19
C GLU A 40 -15.34 12.97 -7.36
N GLU A 41 -14.82 11.88 -7.95
CA GLU A 41 -13.85 11.01 -7.27
C GLU A 41 -12.66 11.86 -6.77
N PRO A 42 -12.55 12.18 -5.47
CA PRO A 42 -11.60 13.19 -5.00
C PRO A 42 -10.14 12.79 -5.29
N ASP A 43 -9.94 11.50 -5.54
CA ASP A 43 -8.65 10.88 -5.75
C ASP A 43 -8.57 10.01 -7.01
N GLY A 44 -9.54 10.08 -7.93
CA GLY A 44 -9.50 9.26 -9.16
C GLY A 44 -9.42 7.74 -8.92
N ILE A 45 -9.78 7.26 -7.73
CA ILE A 45 -9.94 5.85 -7.39
C ILE A 45 -11.44 5.57 -7.21
N PRO A 46 -12.05 4.69 -8.03
CA PRO A 46 -13.50 4.46 -7.99
C PRO A 46 -13.98 3.92 -6.65
N TYR A 47 -15.01 4.56 -6.08
CA TYR A 47 -15.64 4.10 -4.84
C TYR A 47 -16.19 2.68 -4.96
N PRO A 48 -16.15 1.88 -3.89
CA PRO A 48 -16.84 0.58 -3.87
C PRO A 48 -18.35 0.76 -4.02
N GLU A 49 -18.99 -0.03 -4.87
CA GLU A 49 -20.45 -0.03 -5.04
C GLU A 49 -21.20 -0.88 -3.98
N SER A 50 -20.48 -1.50 -3.04
CA SER A 50 -21.06 -2.41 -2.04
C SER A 50 -20.56 -2.13 -0.63
N GLU A 51 -21.33 -2.57 0.36
CA GLU A 51 -20.98 -2.48 1.79
C GLU A 51 -19.93 -3.52 2.25
N ASP A 52 -19.40 -4.33 1.33
CA ASP A 52 -18.35 -5.31 1.63
C ASP A 52 -17.11 -4.64 2.28
N PRO A 53 -16.78 -4.97 3.54
CA PRO A 53 -15.70 -4.32 4.27
C PRO A 53 -14.34 -4.52 3.62
N LEU A 54 -14.15 -5.63 2.90
CA LEU A 54 -12.89 -5.90 2.20
C LEU A 54 -12.69 -4.95 1.02
N LYS A 55 -13.77 -4.60 0.30
CA LYS A 55 -13.69 -3.63 -0.80
C LYS A 55 -13.42 -2.22 -0.29
N TRP A 56 -14.00 -1.84 0.85
CA TRP A 56 -13.70 -0.57 1.51
C TRP A 56 -12.25 -0.49 2.01
N TRP A 57 -11.75 -1.58 2.58
CA TRP A 57 -10.35 -1.69 2.98
C TRP A 57 -9.41 -1.58 1.75
N ASP A 58 -9.70 -2.31 0.68
CA ASP A 58 -8.94 -2.27 -0.57
C ASP A 58 -8.92 -0.89 -1.22
N TRP A 59 -10.08 -0.24 -1.28
CA TRP A 59 -10.20 1.12 -1.77
C TRP A 59 -9.38 2.09 -0.95
N SER A 60 -9.46 2.01 0.39
CA SER A 60 -8.77 2.92 1.30
C SER A 60 -7.25 2.88 1.11
N ARG A 61 -6.65 1.69 1.07
CA ARG A 61 -5.20 1.55 0.86
C ARG A 61 -4.74 2.05 -0.52
N ARG A 62 -5.55 1.88 -1.58
CA ARG A 62 -5.23 2.34 -2.95
C ARG A 62 -5.30 3.85 -3.04
N THR A 63 -6.32 4.45 -2.43
CA THR A 63 -6.47 5.90 -2.30
C THR A 63 -5.30 6.52 -1.54
N LEU A 64 -4.91 5.95 -0.40
CA LEU A 64 -3.74 6.40 0.37
C LEU A 64 -2.44 6.29 -0.42
N ALA A 65 -2.22 5.15 -1.08
CA ALA A 65 -1.05 4.93 -1.93
C ALA A 65 -0.96 5.97 -3.05
N ARG A 66 -2.09 6.26 -3.72
CA ARG A 66 -2.14 7.28 -4.78
C ARG A 66 -1.87 8.68 -4.23
N ARG A 67 -2.54 9.09 -3.14
CA ARG A 67 -2.34 10.42 -2.54
C ARG A 67 -0.88 10.67 -2.18
N TRP A 68 -0.22 9.67 -1.59
CA TRP A 68 1.21 9.74 -1.29
C TRP A 68 2.06 9.83 -2.57
N LEU A 69 1.80 8.97 -3.56
CA LEU A 69 2.53 8.97 -4.84
C LEU A 69 2.46 10.34 -5.55
N MET A 70 1.29 10.98 -5.54
CA MET A 70 1.11 12.28 -6.20
C MET A 70 1.90 13.39 -5.50
N LYS A 71 2.05 13.32 -4.18
CA LYS A 71 2.81 14.29 -3.37
C LYS A 71 4.33 14.08 -3.44
N GLU A 72 4.79 12.87 -3.76
CA GLU A 72 6.23 12.56 -3.76
C GLU A 72 6.99 13.34 -4.83
N SER A 73 8.08 14.02 -4.47
CA SER A 73 8.94 14.71 -5.43
C SER A 73 9.99 13.75 -6.00
N LEU A 74 9.90 13.44 -7.30
CA LEU A 74 10.79 12.50 -7.97
C LEU A 74 11.75 13.26 -8.88
N SER A 75 12.80 13.82 -8.29
CA SER A 75 13.80 14.63 -9.02
C SER A 75 14.91 13.81 -9.68
N ASP A 76 15.08 12.55 -9.28
CA ASP A 76 16.13 11.67 -9.79
C ASP A 76 15.70 10.20 -9.85
N ALA A 77 16.56 9.38 -10.46
CA ALA A 77 16.34 7.94 -10.58
C ALA A 77 16.23 7.24 -9.22
N GLY A 78 16.98 7.72 -8.21
CA GLY A 78 16.94 7.16 -6.86
C GLY A 78 15.55 7.26 -6.23
N GLY A 79 14.91 8.43 -6.37
CA GLY A 79 13.53 8.67 -5.96
C GLY A 79 12.54 7.72 -6.65
N ILE A 80 12.70 7.50 -7.96
CA ILE A 80 11.86 6.54 -8.71
C ILE A 80 12.02 5.12 -8.18
N TYR A 81 13.25 4.63 -7.97
CA TYR A 81 13.47 3.27 -7.46
C TYR A 81 12.97 3.08 -6.03
N LYS A 82 13.19 4.08 -5.17
CA LYS A 82 12.66 4.07 -3.80
C LYS A 82 11.13 4.01 -3.81
N THR A 83 10.49 4.83 -4.64
CA THR A 83 9.04 4.84 -4.81
C THR A 83 8.51 3.52 -5.35
N TRP A 84 9.17 2.96 -6.37
CA TRP A 84 8.83 1.65 -6.91
C TRP A 84 8.99 0.54 -5.86
N TYR A 85 10.04 0.58 -5.05
CA TYR A 85 10.24 -0.40 -3.98
C TYR A 85 9.06 -0.45 -3.00
N LEU A 86 8.48 0.72 -2.69
CA LEU A 86 7.29 0.85 -1.85
C LEU A 86 6.03 0.38 -2.58
N MET A 87 5.84 0.76 -3.85
CA MET A 87 4.60 0.50 -4.58
C MET A 87 4.50 -0.88 -5.24
N LYS A 88 5.63 -1.56 -5.49
CA LYS A 88 5.64 -2.78 -6.31
C LYS A 88 4.74 -3.90 -5.78
N PHE A 89 4.54 -4.00 -4.47
CA PHE A 89 3.76 -5.10 -3.90
C PHE A 89 2.26 -4.91 -4.10
N ILE A 90 1.74 -3.70 -3.85
CA ILE A 90 0.35 -3.37 -4.20
C ILE A 90 0.14 -3.49 -5.72
N CYS A 91 1.09 -3.01 -6.54
CA CYS A 91 1.00 -3.17 -7.99
C CYS A 91 1.02 -4.65 -8.43
N GLN A 92 1.86 -5.49 -7.80
CA GLN A 92 1.91 -6.93 -8.09
C GLN A 92 0.63 -7.64 -7.70
N GLU A 93 -0.01 -7.22 -6.61
CA GLU A 93 -1.30 -7.78 -6.22
C GLU A 93 -2.38 -7.40 -7.23
N LEU A 94 -2.46 -6.13 -7.62
CA LEU A 94 -3.47 -5.60 -8.54
C LEU A 94 -3.27 -6.07 -10.00
N ASP A 95 -2.02 -6.12 -10.46
CA ASP A 95 -1.64 -6.56 -11.80
C ASP A 95 -0.21 -7.10 -11.83
N ASN A 96 -0.05 -8.38 -11.50
CA ASN A 96 1.25 -9.04 -11.45
C ASN A 96 1.99 -9.06 -12.81
N THR A 97 1.25 -9.21 -13.92
CA THR A 97 1.85 -9.25 -15.26
C THR A 97 2.45 -7.90 -15.61
N TRP A 98 1.67 -6.83 -15.45
CA TRP A 98 2.14 -5.48 -15.64
C TRP A 98 3.29 -5.15 -14.68
N ALA A 99 3.16 -5.44 -13.39
CA ALA A 99 4.15 -5.06 -12.39
C ALA A 99 5.51 -5.72 -12.62
N ARG A 100 5.54 -6.97 -13.10
CA ARG A 100 6.78 -7.64 -13.49
C ARG A 100 7.38 -7.06 -14.76
N GLY A 101 6.54 -6.72 -15.75
CA GLY A 101 7.00 -6.04 -16.97
C GLY A 101 7.59 -4.67 -16.67
N TYR A 102 6.87 -3.87 -15.90
CA TYR A 102 7.29 -2.53 -15.50
C TYR A 102 8.55 -2.57 -14.62
N GLY A 103 8.64 -3.52 -13.69
CA GLY A 103 9.84 -3.72 -12.88
C GLY A 103 11.09 -4.05 -13.71
N ARG A 104 10.96 -4.82 -14.81
CA ARG A 104 12.06 -5.07 -15.76
C ARG A 104 12.41 -3.82 -16.55
N TYR A 105 11.40 -3.12 -17.08
CA TYR A 105 11.59 -1.84 -17.76
C TYR A 105 12.39 -0.85 -16.90
N LEU A 106 12.03 -0.70 -15.62
CA LEU A 106 12.78 0.16 -14.70
C LEU A 106 14.23 -0.33 -14.48
N ALA A 107 14.45 -1.65 -14.42
CA ALA A 107 15.80 -2.19 -14.27
C ALA A 107 16.67 -1.91 -15.50
N ASP A 108 16.14 -2.10 -16.71
CA ASP A 108 16.85 -1.86 -17.97
C ASP A 108 17.22 -0.38 -18.11
N MET A 109 16.31 0.54 -17.74
CA MET A 109 16.57 1.98 -17.74
C MET A 109 17.70 2.36 -16.78
N ARG A 110 17.83 1.68 -15.64
CA ARG A 110 18.94 1.86 -14.70
C ARG A 110 20.29 1.60 -15.34
N GLU A 111 20.36 0.55 -16.15
CA GLU A 111 21.59 0.10 -16.80
C GLU A 111 21.96 0.99 -18.00
N GLY A 112 20.95 1.52 -18.71
CA GLY A 112 21.11 2.45 -19.82
C GLY A 112 21.46 3.91 -19.44
N ARG A 113 21.29 4.29 -18.16
CA ARG A 113 21.38 5.68 -17.65
C ARG A 113 20.31 6.65 -18.20
N ASP A 114 19.23 6.12 -18.76
CA ASP A 114 18.09 6.94 -19.14
C ASP A 114 17.20 7.20 -17.92
N LEU A 115 16.79 8.46 -17.73
CA LEU A 115 15.85 8.82 -16.68
C LEU A 115 14.44 8.56 -17.16
N VAL A 116 13.71 7.72 -16.42
CA VAL A 116 12.26 7.61 -16.59
C VAL A 116 11.64 8.94 -16.20
N ASP A 117 10.78 9.48 -17.05
CA ASP A 117 10.03 10.68 -16.73
C ASP A 117 9.15 10.44 -15.48
N ALA A 118 9.28 11.32 -14.49
CA ALA A 118 8.58 11.19 -13.21
C ALA A 118 7.06 11.21 -13.36
N ASN A 119 6.52 12.01 -14.28
CA ASN A 119 5.07 12.11 -14.49
C ASN A 119 4.55 10.85 -15.17
N TYR A 120 5.29 10.33 -16.15
CA TYR A 120 5.00 9.05 -16.78
C TYR A 120 4.99 7.91 -15.75
N PHE A 121 6.02 7.84 -14.89
CA PHE A 121 6.09 6.85 -13.82
C PHE A 121 4.89 6.90 -12.87
N LYS A 122 4.52 8.10 -12.40
CA LYS A 122 3.35 8.28 -11.53
C LYS A 122 2.06 7.87 -12.24
N ALA A 123 1.87 8.28 -13.49
CA ALA A 123 0.68 7.96 -14.27
C ALA A 123 0.53 6.45 -14.52
N GLU A 124 1.63 5.76 -14.77
CA GLU A 124 1.66 4.30 -14.96
C GLU A 124 1.26 3.55 -13.68
N ILE A 125 1.75 3.96 -12.50
CA ILE A 125 1.32 3.38 -11.22
C ILE A 125 -0.14 3.73 -10.93
N GLU A 126 -0.57 4.97 -11.18
CA GLU A 126 -1.96 5.41 -10.95
C GLU A 126 -2.96 4.54 -11.72
N LYS A 127 -2.67 4.23 -12.99
CA LYS A 127 -3.53 3.34 -13.81
C LYS A 127 -3.75 1.98 -13.16
N VAL A 128 -2.75 1.46 -12.45
CA VAL A 128 -2.86 0.18 -11.74
C VAL A 128 -3.61 0.33 -10.43
N LEU A 129 -3.38 1.40 -9.68
CA LEU A 129 -4.11 1.69 -8.43
C LEU A 129 -5.63 1.87 -8.65
N ARG A 130 -6.05 2.25 -9.86
CA ARG A 130 -7.48 2.31 -10.24
C ARG A 130 -8.15 0.94 -10.33
N LYS A 131 -7.39 -0.15 -10.48
CA LYS A 131 -7.93 -1.51 -10.54
C LYS A 131 -8.27 -1.97 -9.12
N PRO A 132 -9.49 -2.49 -8.87
CA PRO A 132 -9.79 -3.11 -7.57
C PRO A 132 -9.04 -4.44 -7.43
N SER A 133 -8.70 -4.79 -6.19
CA SER A 133 -8.25 -6.15 -5.89
C SER A 133 -9.45 -7.08 -5.69
N ASP A 134 -9.17 -8.37 -5.51
CA ASP A 134 -10.18 -9.37 -5.16
C ASP A 134 -9.76 -10.16 -3.93
N PHE A 135 -10.71 -10.91 -3.38
CA PHE A 135 -10.51 -11.69 -2.16
C PHE A 135 -9.28 -12.61 -2.25
N ALA A 136 -9.15 -13.36 -3.35
CA ALA A 136 -8.09 -14.35 -3.50
C ALA A 136 -6.70 -13.69 -3.60
N ARG A 137 -6.61 -12.55 -4.29
CA ARG A 137 -5.38 -11.75 -4.38
C ARG A 137 -4.98 -11.17 -3.03
N ILE A 138 -5.94 -10.56 -2.32
CA ILE A 138 -5.67 -9.96 -1.00
C ILE A 138 -5.27 -11.05 0.00
N ASP A 139 -5.96 -12.18 0.03
CA ASP A 139 -5.62 -13.31 0.90
C ASP A 139 -4.21 -13.87 0.60
N GLY A 140 -3.89 -14.10 -0.68
CA GLY A 140 -2.55 -14.53 -1.08
C GLY A 140 -1.47 -13.52 -0.68
N SER A 141 -1.78 -12.22 -0.79
CA SER A 141 -0.88 -11.14 -0.38
C SER A 141 -0.66 -11.12 1.14
N LEU A 142 -1.73 -11.26 1.94
CA LEU A 142 -1.66 -11.41 3.39
C LEU A 142 -0.72 -12.56 3.76
N TRP A 143 -0.95 -13.75 3.20
CA TRP A 143 -0.15 -14.93 3.56
C TRP A 143 1.33 -14.80 3.19
N LYS A 144 1.62 -14.20 2.03
CA LYS A 144 3.01 -13.94 1.60
C LYS A 144 3.73 -13.04 2.60
N HIS A 145 3.09 -11.96 3.02
CA HIS A 145 3.68 -11.02 3.97
C HIS A 145 3.77 -11.59 5.38
N TYR A 146 2.76 -12.35 5.82
CA TYR A 146 2.82 -13.05 7.10
C TYR A 146 3.92 -14.10 7.12
N SER A 147 4.10 -14.88 6.05
CA SER A 147 5.21 -15.84 5.94
C SER A 147 6.57 -15.16 6.04
N HIS A 148 6.73 -14.00 5.41
CA HIS A 148 7.95 -13.18 5.55
C HIS A 148 8.14 -12.66 6.98
N PHE A 149 7.07 -12.14 7.59
CA PHE A 149 7.06 -11.69 8.98
C PHE A 149 7.53 -12.79 9.93
N ARG A 150 6.91 -13.98 9.86
CA ARG A 150 7.28 -15.15 10.68
C ARG A 150 8.75 -15.51 10.53
N LYS A 151 9.25 -15.50 9.30
CA LYS A 151 10.66 -15.81 9.01
C LYS A 151 11.61 -14.80 9.67
N TRP A 152 11.22 -13.54 9.75
CA TRP A 152 12.08 -12.46 10.24
C TRP A 152 12.00 -12.29 11.76
N THR A 153 10.81 -12.45 12.35
CA THR A 153 10.59 -12.28 13.80
C THR A 153 10.67 -13.59 14.58
N GLY A 154 10.46 -14.73 13.93
CA GLY A 154 10.25 -16.02 14.61
C GLY A 154 8.89 -16.15 15.29
N LEU A 155 8.02 -15.12 15.21
CA LEU A 155 6.72 -15.10 15.88
C LEU A 155 5.63 -15.71 15.01
N SER A 156 4.72 -16.44 15.64
CA SER A 156 3.47 -16.92 15.02
C SER A 156 2.30 -16.12 15.56
N LEU A 157 1.42 -15.68 14.68
CA LEU A 157 0.18 -14.98 15.01
C LEU A 157 -0.98 -15.95 14.84
N GLU A 158 -1.52 -16.47 15.96
CA GLU A 158 -2.58 -17.49 15.95
C GLU A 158 -3.88 -17.02 15.27
N ARG A 159 -4.10 -15.71 15.24
CA ARG A 159 -5.30 -15.12 14.63
C ARG A 159 -5.24 -15.09 13.09
N ILE A 160 -4.10 -15.39 12.48
CA ILE A 160 -3.98 -15.43 11.01
C ILE A 160 -4.27 -16.84 10.53
N SER A 161 -5.31 -16.96 9.71
CA SER A 161 -5.75 -18.23 9.15
C SER A 161 -4.74 -18.78 8.14
N LEU A 162 -4.71 -20.11 8.00
CA LEU A 162 -3.88 -20.78 7.00
C LEU A 162 -4.44 -20.56 5.58
N PRO A 163 -3.60 -20.62 4.53
CA PRO A 163 -4.07 -20.56 3.16
C PRO A 163 -5.12 -21.62 2.87
N GLY A 164 -6.17 -21.25 2.13
CA GLY A 164 -7.27 -22.16 1.81
C GLY A 164 -8.28 -22.38 2.94
N THR A 165 -8.08 -21.77 4.11
CA THR A 165 -9.11 -21.71 5.15
C THR A 165 -10.22 -20.77 4.68
N GLU A 166 -11.46 -21.28 4.66
CA GLU A 166 -12.65 -20.48 4.38
C GLU A 166 -12.80 -19.38 5.44
N ARG A 167 -12.97 -18.13 5.01
CA ARG A 167 -13.14 -16.98 5.90
C ARG A 167 -13.95 -15.89 5.20
N SER A 168 -14.64 -15.08 5.98
CA SER A 168 -15.42 -13.96 5.48
C SER A 168 -14.54 -12.75 5.16
N SER A 169 -15.11 -11.77 4.43
CA SER A 169 -14.46 -10.48 4.17
C SER A 169 -14.06 -9.76 5.45
N GLU A 170 -14.94 -9.75 6.46
CA GLU A 170 -14.69 -9.15 7.78
C GLU A 170 -13.47 -9.79 8.44
N ARG A 171 -13.41 -11.13 8.44
CA ARG A 171 -12.30 -11.84 9.04
C ARG A 171 -10.97 -11.55 8.34
N LEU A 172 -10.98 -11.50 7.01
CA LEU A 172 -9.78 -11.16 6.25
C LEU A 172 -9.31 -9.73 6.57
N VAL A 173 -10.22 -8.76 6.71
CA VAL A 173 -9.90 -7.39 7.12
C VAL A 173 -9.28 -7.34 8.53
N GLU A 174 -9.80 -8.10 9.49
CA GLU A 174 -9.19 -8.20 10.83
C GLU A 174 -7.75 -8.72 10.78
N GLU A 175 -7.50 -9.75 9.98
CA GLU A 175 -6.17 -10.36 9.82
C GLU A 175 -5.19 -9.40 9.13
N LEU A 176 -5.67 -8.64 8.15
CA LEU A 176 -4.88 -7.59 7.47
C LEU A 176 -4.48 -6.48 8.44
N ARG A 177 -5.43 -5.97 9.24
CA ARG A 177 -5.15 -4.94 10.26
C ARG A 177 -4.17 -5.43 11.33
N LEU A 178 -4.36 -6.67 11.80
CA LEU A 178 -3.42 -7.29 12.73
C LEU A 178 -2.00 -7.35 12.13
N MET A 179 -1.88 -7.70 10.84
CA MET A 179 -0.59 -7.73 10.17
C MET A 179 0.01 -6.34 9.97
N GLU A 180 -0.79 -5.33 9.66
CA GLU A 180 -0.36 -3.93 9.59
C GLU A 180 0.26 -3.49 10.92
N ASP A 181 -0.45 -3.72 12.02
CA ASP A 181 -0.01 -3.36 13.37
C ASP A 181 1.27 -4.10 13.76
N LYS A 182 1.31 -5.43 13.56
CA LYS A 182 2.47 -6.24 13.92
C LYS A 182 3.68 -6.00 13.04
N ALA A 183 3.50 -5.80 11.74
CA ALA A 183 4.60 -5.44 10.87
C ALA A 183 5.21 -4.10 11.32
N LEU A 184 4.37 -3.13 11.68
CA LEU A 184 4.81 -1.82 12.14
C LEU A 184 5.55 -1.87 13.48
N GLU A 185 5.02 -2.60 14.47
CA GLU A 185 5.66 -2.84 15.79
C GLU A 185 7.09 -3.38 15.65
N HIS A 186 7.30 -4.25 14.65
CA HIS A 186 8.59 -4.91 14.42
C HIS A 186 9.46 -4.24 13.34
N GLY A 187 9.06 -3.08 12.81
CA GLY A 187 9.80 -2.40 11.76
C GLY A 187 9.90 -3.21 10.45
N ILE A 188 8.88 -3.98 10.12
CA ILE A 188 8.78 -4.77 8.90
C ILE A 188 7.87 -4.07 7.89
N PHE A 189 8.31 -4.06 6.63
CA PHE A 189 7.50 -3.53 5.54
C PHE A 189 6.35 -4.48 5.18
N PHE A 190 5.11 -4.05 5.45
CA PHE A 190 3.90 -4.69 4.94
C PHE A 190 3.51 -4.06 3.60
N GLY A 191 3.78 -4.78 2.50
CA GLY A 191 3.62 -4.25 1.14
C GLY A 191 2.20 -4.24 0.60
N THR A 192 1.28 -4.91 1.28
CA THR A 192 -0.16 -4.84 0.98
C THR A 192 -0.71 -3.45 1.26
N THR A 193 -0.15 -2.74 2.25
CA THR A 193 -0.51 -1.37 2.66
C THR A 193 0.76 -0.51 2.70
N PRO A 194 1.23 0.00 1.54
CA PRO A 194 2.53 0.63 1.42
C PRO A 194 2.64 1.97 2.14
N VAL A 195 1.50 2.61 2.43
CA VAL A 195 1.39 3.91 3.11
C VAL A 195 0.41 3.75 4.27
N ILE A 196 0.86 4.10 5.48
CA ILE A 196 0.06 4.02 6.71
C ILE A 196 -0.11 5.45 7.23
N VAL A 197 -1.34 5.85 7.56
CA VAL A 197 -1.65 7.12 8.21
C VAL A 197 -1.86 6.87 9.69
N ARG A 198 -1.20 7.65 10.56
CA ARG A 198 -1.51 7.68 11.99
C ARG A 198 -1.86 9.10 12.42
N PRO A 199 -2.84 9.28 13.33
CA PRO A 199 -3.00 10.54 14.03
C PRO A 199 -1.73 10.83 14.82
N LYS A 200 -1.32 12.10 14.88
CA LYS A 200 -0.27 12.53 15.81
C LYS A 200 -0.75 12.30 17.24
N GLU A 201 0.13 11.71 18.06
CA GLU A 201 0.05 11.82 19.52
C GLU A 201 0.28 13.26 19.98
#